data_AF-A0A7C4P7C2-F1
#
_entry.id   AF-A0A7C4P7C2-F1
#
_cell.length_a   1.000
_cell.length_b   1.000
_cell.length_c   1.000
_cell.angle_alpha   90.00
_cell.angle_beta   90.00
_cell.angle_gamma   90.00
#
_symmetry.space_group_name_H-M   'P 1'
#
loop_
_entity.id
_entity.type
_entity.pdbx_description
1 polymer ?
#
loop_
_entity_poly.entity_id
_entity_poly.type
_entity_poly.pdbx_seq_one_letter_code
_entity_poly.pdbx_strand_id
1 'polypeptide(L)'
;MININVFRIILLLISLFLSIFIFSCKHFNKNTNQDNVQIIRGEINEDGDFKKVNQDKIKSDHQKAILSSIGDEVEIPINTPFELTIDNLDPNEIDLQFSLEENEKTGYKIGRIKVVDKNENVVILNEKCQIANTGPGPIPKVFVSEKLPKQQVVITPRYNSKCEFLGWEIRNGSIEQGCIKGKDVLNQLKKCFEKKKPPKYDNDYWIRVLFGID
;
A
#
# COMPACT_ATOMS: atom_id res chain seq x y z
N MET A 1 -69.73 9.77 -12.06
CA MET A 1 -69.79 9.61 -10.59
C MET A 1 -68.93 8.42 -10.20
N ILE A 2 -67.81 8.63 -9.50
CA ILE A 2 -67.01 7.52 -8.98
C ILE A 2 -67.77 6.93 -7.79
N ASN A 3 -68.00 5.62 -7.83
CA ASN A 3 -68.72 4.90 -6.79
C ASN A 3 -67.95 5.03 -5.46
N ILE A 4 -68.64 5.47 -4.39
CA ILE A 4 -68.06 5.72 -3.06
C ILE A 4 -67.31 4.50 -2.53
N ASN A 5 -67.75 3.28 -2.89
CA ASN A 5 -67.08 2.05 -2.48
C ASN A 5 -65.74 1.84 -3.20
N VAL A 6 -65.63 2.27 -4.46
CA VAL A 6 -64.37 2.20 -5.23
C VAL A 6 -63.35 3.19 -4.68
N PHE A 7 -63.80 4.39 -4.30
CA PHE A 7 -62.94 5.40 -3.70
C PHE A 7 -62.34 4.93 -2.36
N ARG A 8 -63.13 4.23 -1.52
CA ARG A 8 -62.65 3.66 -0.25
C ARG A 8 -61.60 2.57 -0.44
N ILE A 9 -61.76 1.71 -1.45
CA ILE A 9 -60.79 0.64 -1.75
C ILE A 9 -59.46 1.24 -2.23
N ILE A 10 -59.50 2.26 -3.08
CA ILE A 10 -58.30 2.96 -3.56
C ILE A 10 -57.56 3.63 -2.40
N LEU A 11 -58.30 4.27 -1.47
CA LEU A 11 -57.70 4.91 -0.30
C LEU A 11 -56.99 3.90 0.62
N LEU A 12 -57.57 2.72 0.82
CA LEU A 12 -56.97 1.64 1.61
C LEU A 12 -55.69 1.10 0.95
N LEU A 13 -55.70 0.90 -0.36
CA LEU A 13 -54.52 0.42 -1.11
C LEU A 13 -53.36 1.43 -1.07
N ILE A 14 -53.66 2.72 -1.20
CA ILE A 14 -52.65 3.79 -1.07
C ILE A 14 -52.06 3.82 0.35
N SER A 15 -52.88 3.65 1.39
CA SER A 15 -52.40 3.61 2.78
C SER A 15 -51.50 2.41 3.06
N LEU A 16 -51.79 1.26 2.43
CA LEU A 16 -50.99 0.04 2.54
C LEU A 16 -49.66 0.19 1.80
N PHE A 17 -49.65 0.86 0.64
CA PHE A 17 -48.43 1.12 -0.10
C PHE A 17 -47.51 2.12 0.62
N LEU A 18 -48.07 3.18 1.23
CA LEU A 18 -47.27 4.16 1.97
C LEU A 18 -46.59 3.54 3.21
N SER A 19 -47.25 2.60 3.91
CA SER A 19 -46.66 1.98 5.11
C SER A 19 -45.46 1.07 4.77
N ILE A 20 -45.49 0.40 3.62
CA ILE A 20 -44.37 -0.41 3.11
C ILE A 20 -43.16 0.48 2.76
N PHE A 21 -43.39 1.64 2.14
CA PHE A 21 -42.31 2.59 1.83
C PHE A 21 -41.66 3.20 3.08
N ILE A 22 -42.44 3.50 4.13
CA ILE A 22 -41.89 4.05 5.39
C ILE A 22 -41.08 2.99 6.16
N PHE A 23 -41.48 1.71 6.10
CA PHE A 23 -40.71 0.64 6.75
C PHE A 23 -39.38 0.36 6.03
N SER A 24 -39.35 0.51 4.69
CA SER A 24 -38.12 0.31 3.90
C SER A 24 -37.08 1.42 4.12
N CYS A 25 -37.50 2.66 4.47
CA CYS A 25 -36.55 3.73 4.80
C CYS A 25 -36.03 3.68 6.24
N LYS A 26 -36.74 3.02 7.18
CA LYS A 26 -36.27 2.88 8.57
C LYS A 26 -35.20 1.81 8.76
N HIS A 27 -34.96 0.94 7.78
CA HIS A 27 -33.90 -0.07 7.83
C HIS A 27 -32.57 0.37 7.19
N PHE A 28 -32.49 1.61 6.71
CA PHE A 28 -31.25 2.25 6.27
C PHE A 28 -30.79 3.28 7.30
N ASN A 29 -30.83 2.90 8.59
CA ASN A 29 -30.21 3.72 9.63
C ASN A 29 -28.71 3.41 9.65
N LYS A 30 -27.95 4.39 9.16
CA LYS A 30 -26.49 4.52 9.19
C LYS A 30 -25.88 3.93 10.46
N ASN A 31 -25.12 2.84 10.28
CA ASN A 31 -23.94 2.56 11.08
C ASN A 31 -22.73 2.60 10.14
N THR A 32 -22.37 3.80 9.72
CA THR A 32 -21.11 4.06 9.00
C THR A 32 -20.35 5.15 9.76
N ASN A 33 -19.92 4.79 10.96
CA ASN A 33 -18.74 5.34 11.60
C ASN A 33 -18.02 4.12 12.16
N GLN A 34 -17.46 3.33 11.26
CA GLN A 34 -16.32 2.52 11.63
C GLN A 34 -15.15 3.42 11.30
N ASP A 35 -14.65 4.14 12.31
CA ASP A 35 -13.41 4.89 12.19
C ASP A 35 -12.38 3.88 11.67
N ASN A 36 -11.96 4.01 10.41
CA ASN A 36 -11.01 3.11 9.76
C ASN A 36 -9.63 3.43 10.30
N VAL A 37 -9.41 3.05 11.56
CA VAL A 37 -8.14 3.23 12.25
C VAL A 37 -7.31 1.96 12.01
N GLN A 38 -6.26 2.09 11.22
CA GLN A 38 -5.28 1.03 11.00
C GLN A 38 -3.97 1.38 11.71
N ILE A 39 -3.51 0.49 12.59
CA ILE A 39 -2.24 0.67 13.30
C ILE A 39 -1.17 -0.22 12.68
N ILE A 40 -0.11 0.40 12.18
CA ILE A 40 1.07 -0.23 11.59
C ILE A 40 2.22 -0.07 12.56
N ARG A 41 2.88 -1.17 12.91
CA ARG A 41 4.05 -1.17 13.78
C ARG A 41 5.22 -1.74 13.03
N GLY A 42 6.30 -0.98 12.95
CA GLY A 42 7.47 -1.45 12.23
C GLY A 42 8.77 -0.79 12.64
N GLU A 43 9.77 -1.07 11.84
CA GLU A 43 11.12 -0.55 11.90
C GLU A 43 11.62 -0.49 10.46
N ILE A 44 12.33 0.58 10.08
CA ILE A 44 12.97 0.71 8.77
C ILE A 44 14.45 0.40 8.95
N ASN A 45 14.99 -0.58 8.21
CA ASN A 45 16.41 -0.90 8.30
C ASN A 45 17.29 0.03 7.43
N GLU A 46 18.60 -0.21 7.40
CA GLU A 46 19.57 0.56 6.60
C GLU A 46 19.39 0.47 5.08
N ASP A 47 18.61 -0.50 4.61
CA ASP A 47 18.26 -0.73 3.20
C ASP A 47 16.90 -0.11 2.83
N GLY A 48 16.19 0.47 3.81
CA GLY A 48 14.90 1.11 3.62
C GLY A 48 13.75 0.11 3.70
N ASP A 49 14.03 -1.06 4.24
CA ASP A 49 13.08 -2.14 4.33
C ASP A 49 12.21 -2.00 5.56
N PHE A 50 10.90 -2.01 5.34
CA PHE A 50 9.93 -2.14 6.41
C PHE A 50 9.96 -3.55 7.01
N LYS A 51 10.13 -3.61 8.33
CA LYS A 51 10.04 -4.82 9.13
C LYS A 51 8.95 -4.65 10.16
N LYS A 52 7.92 -5.51 10.11
CA LYS A 52 6.88 -5.54 11.15
C LYS A 52 7.47 -5.90 12.51
N VAL A 53 7.12 -5.15 13.54
CA VAL A 53 7.53 -5.40 14.93
C VAL A 53 6.31 -5.69 15.80
N ASN A 54 6.52 -6.48 16.86
CA ASN A 54 5.48 -6.75 17.86
C ASN A 54 5.27 -5.52 18.76
N GLN A 55 4.07 -5.40 19.34
CA GLN A 55 3.71 -4.30 20.24
C GLN A 55 4.66 -4.21 21.44
N ASP A 56 5.15 -5.33 21.96
CA ASP A 56 6.07 -5.39 23.11
C ASP A 56 7.42 -4.70 22.84
N LYS A 57 7.75 -4.48 21.56
CA LYS A 57 8.94 -3.72 21.16
C LYS A 57 8.68 -2.22 21.03
N ILE A 58 7.44 -1.77 21.04
CA ILE A 58 7.10 -0.35 21.03
C ILE A 58 7.10 0.14 22.48
N LYS A 59 8.17 0.84 22.86
CA LYS A 59 8.26 1.50 24.17
C LYS A 59 7.53 2.85 24.13
N SER A 60 7.25 3.43 25.30
CA SER A 60 6.53 4.71 25.39
C SER A 60 7.30 5.90 24.79
N ASP A 61 8.62 5.79 24.71
CA ASP A 61 9.55 6.76 24.13
C ASP A 61 9.75 6.57 22.61
N HIS A 62 9.19 5.50 22.02
CA HIS A 62 9.28 5.28 20.58
C HIS A 62 8.34 6.21 19.81
N GLN A 63 8.72 6.52 18.58
CA GLN A 63 8.01 7.48 17.74
C GLN A 63 6.62 6.96 17.37
N LYS A 64 5.61 7.80 17.66
CA LYS A 64 4.22 7.58 17.28
C LYS A 64 3.78 8.67 16.33
N ALA A 65 3.18 8.29 15.21
CA ALA A 65 2.67 9.24 14.23
C ALA A 65 1.26 8.85 13.80
N ILE A 66 0.48 9.87 13.45
CA ILE A 66 -0.87 9.72 12.90
C ILE A 66 -0.83 10.34 11.51
N LEU A 67 -1.22 9.56 10.49
CA LEU A 67 -1.40 10.03 9.12
C LEU A 67 -2.88 9.89 8.79
N SER A 68 -3.53 10.97 8.40
CA SER A 68 -4.98 11.02 8.19
C SER A 68 -5.38 11.54 6.82
N SER A 69 -4.43 11.98 5.99
CA SER A 69 -4.66 12.46 4.64
C SER A 69 -3.66 11.87 3.64
N ILE A 70 -4.09 11.75 2.38
CA ILE A 70 -3.16 11.44 1.27
C ILE A 70 -2.15 12.59 1.17
N GLY A 71 -0.87 12.23 1.05
CA GLY A 71 0.24 13.18 1.05
C GLY A 71 0.90 13.36 2.41
N ASP A 72 0.27 12.94 3.51
CA ASP A 72 0.88 12.96 4.83
C ASP A 72 2.16 12.11 4.83
N GLU A 73 3.20 12.63 5.47
CA GLU A 73 4.49 11.97 5.58
C GLU A 73 5.04 12.02 7.00
N VAL A 74 5.85 11.03 7.34
CA VAL A 74 6.60 10.99 8.59
C VAL A 74 8.02 10.53 8.34
N GLU A 75 8.95 11.20 9.00
CA GLU A 75 10.35 10.83 9.07
C GLU A 75 10.61 9.96 10.29
N ILE A 76 11.25 8.82 10.07
CA ILE A 76 11.50 7.76 11.05
C ILE A 76 13.00 7.48 11.04
N PRO A 77 13.70 7.60 12.18
CA PRO A 77 15.08 7.15 12.30
C PRO A 77 15.23 5.68 11.94
N ILE A 78 16.25 5.34 11.16
CA ILE A 78 16.54 3.94 10.83
C ILE A 78 16.79 3.10 12.10
N ASN A 79 16.51 1.80 12.01
CA ASN A 79 16.64 0.80 13.07
C ASN A 79 15.90 1.17 14.37
N THR A 80 14.93 2.09 14.29
CA THR A 80 14.12 2.53 15.43
C THR A 80 12.69 2.06 15.26
N PRO A 81 12.13 1.30 16.23
CA PRO A 81 10.73 0.88 16.14
C PRO A 81 9.77 2.05 16.24
N PHE A 82 8.68 2.01 15.46
CA PHE A 82 7.65 3.05 15.42
C PHE A 82 6.23 2.46 15.40
N GLU A 83 5.27 3.31 15.78
CA GLU A 83 3.83 3.05 15.67
C GLU A 83 3.19 4.13 14.79
N LEU A 84 2.63 3.71 13.67
CA LEU A 84 1.94 4.57 12.71
C LEU A 84 0.44 4.28 12.78
N THR A 85 -0.36 5.29 13.04
CA THR A 85 -1.82 5.20 13.00
C THR A 85 -2.29 5.85 11.70
N ILE A 86 -2.88 5.06 10.83
CA ILE A 86 -3.59 5.53 9.65
C ILE A 86 -5.04 5.73 10.08
N ASP A 87 -5.49 6.98 10.08
CA ASP A 87 -6.81 7.36 10.58
C ASP A 87 -7.68 7.89 9.44
N ASN A 88 -8.96 7.50 9.40
CA ASN A 88 -9.94 8.00 8.43
C ASN A 88 -9.57 7.86 6.94
N LEU A 89 -8.72 6.88 6.60
CA LEU A 89 -8.37 6.56 5.21
C LEU A 89 -8.82 5.15 4.84
N ASP A 90 -9.34 4.96 3.63
CA ASP A 90 -9.74 3.63 3.14
C ASP A 90 -8.49 2.82 2.74
N PRO A 91 -8.17 1.71 3.43
CA PRO A 91 -7.02 0.87 3.09
C PRO A 91 -7.07 0.30 1.67
N ASN A 92 -8.23 0.31 1.00
CA ASN A 92 -8.37 -0.12 -0.39
C ASN A 92 -7.96 0.97 -1.39
N GLU A 93 -7.98 2.24 -0.99
CA GLU A 93 -7.69 3.40 -1.84
C GLU A 93 -6.28 3.96 -1.63
N ILE A 94 -5.65 3.69 -0.47
CA ILE A 94 -4.31 4.20 -0.13
C ILE A 94 -3.22 3.12 -0.13
N ASP A 95 -1.98 3.53 -0.38
CA ASP A 95 -0.76 2.74 -0.18
C ASP A 95 0.27 3.55 0.63
N LEU A 96 1.31 2.87 1.11
CA LEU A 96 2.43 3.50 1.78
C LEU A 96 3.68 3.43 0.91
N GLN A 97 4.24 4.59 0.62
CA GLN A 97 5.53 4.73 -0.04
C GLN A 97 6.63 4.83 1.03
N PHE A 98 7.65 3.99 0.89
CA PHE A 98 8.82 3.98 1.76
C PHE A 98 10.02 4.48 0.97
N SER A 99 10.72 5.46 1.51
CA SER A 99 11.95 5.98 0.92
C SER A 99 13.03 6.16 1.98
N LEU A 100 14.29 6.13 1.56
CA LEU A 100 15.44 6.45 2.38
C LEU A 100 16.04 7.74 1.86
N GLU A 101 16.29 8.66 2.78
CA GLU A 101 17.10 9.85 2.53
C GLU A 101 18.39 9.73 3.33
N GLU A 102 19.53 9.92 2.66
CA GLU A 102 20.84 9.96 3.29
C GLU A 102 21.37 11.40 3.24
N ASN A 103 21.71 11.95 4.40
CA ASN A 103 22.36 13.24 4.46
C ASN A 103 23.82 13.10 4.02
N GLU A 104 24.13 13.64 2.84
CA GLU A 104 25.46 13.54 2.22
C GLU A 104 26.60 14.08 3.10
N LYS A 105 26.32 14.99 4.05
CA LYS A 105 27.34 15.59 4.91
C LYS A 105 27.60 14.81 6.19
N THR A 106 26.60 14.11 6.70
CA THR A 106 26.69 13.42 8.00
C THR A 106 26.62 11.90 7.88
N GLY A 107 26.26 11.36 6.72
CA GLY A 107 25.97 9.94 6.51
C GLY A 107 24.73 9.46 7.28
N TYR A 108 23.97 10.39 7.87
CA TYR A 108 22.79 10.06 8.65
C TYR A 108 21.65 9.69 7.71
N LYS A 109 21.03 8.53 7.95
CA LYS A 109 19.92 8.01 7.14
C LYS A 109 18.60 8.17 7.88
N ILE A 110 17.59 8.66 7.18
CA ILE A 110 16.21 8.80 7.66
C ILE A 110 15.31 8.01 6.70
N GLY A 111 14.44 7.17 7.26
CA GLY A 111 13.35 6.56 6.51
C GLY A 111 12.16 7.50 6.45
N ARG A 112 11.60 7.73 5.28
CA ARG A 112 10.37 8.52 5.10
C ARG A 112 9.24 7.61 4.66
N ILE A 113 8.11 7.71 5.36
CA ILE A 113 6.88 6.99 5.05
C ILE A 113 5.86 8.02 4.60
N LYS A 114 5.28 7.84 3.41
CA LYS A 114 4.26 8.74 2.85
C LYS A 114 3.00 7.99 2.48
N VAL A 115 1.83 8.54 2.82
CA VAL A 115 0.54 8.08 2.32
C VAL A 115 0.36 8.54 0.89
N VAL A 116 0.06 7.60 0.00
CA VAL A 116 -0.20 7.88 -1.42
C VAL A 116 -1.51 7.24 -1.84
N ASP A 117 -2.18 7.83 -2.84
CA ASP A 117 -3.31 7.18 -3.52
C ASP A 117 -2.79 5.96 -4.30
N LYS A 118 -3.43 4.80 -4.16
CA LYS A 118 -3.07 3.58 -4.90
C LYS A 118 -3.12 3.75 -6.42
N ASN A 119 -4.06 4.53 -6.91
CA ASN A 119 -4.28 4.78 -8.34
C ASN A 119 -3.30 5.81 -8.91
N GLU A 120 -2.76 6.67 -8.04
CA GLU A 120 -1.78 7.70 -8.39
C GLU A 120 -0.37 7.36 -7.89
N ASN A 121 -0.16 6.18 -7.29
CA ASN A 121 1.16 5.77 -6.84
C ASN A 121 2.09 5.60 -8.05
N VAL A 122 3.09 6.47 -8.10
CA VAL A 122 4.06 6.56 -9.18
C VAL A 122 5.47 6.45 -8.58
N VAL A 123 6.24 5.51 -9.10
CA VAL A 123 7.66 5.38 -8.81
C VAL A 123 8.46 6.01 -9.94
N ILE A 124 9.26 7.02 -9.61
CA ILE A 124 10.14 7.72 -10.55
C ILE A 124 11.59 7.30 -10.31
N LEU A 125 12.21 6.71 -11.32
CA LEU A 125 13.60 6.28 -11.29
C LEU A 125 14.45 7.26 -12.11
N ASN A 126 15.26 8.04 -11.40
CA ASN A 126 16.11 9.11 -11.93
C ASN A 126 17.59 8.73 -11.98
N GLU A 127 17.98 7.59 -11.41
CA GLU A 127 19.37 7.14 -11.36
C GLU A 127 19.53 5.68 -11.80
N LYS A 128 20.74 5.33 -12.27
CA LYS A 128 21.11 3.93 -12.54
C LYS A 128 21.21 3.20 -11.20
N CYS A 129 20.66 1.98 -11.14
CA CYS A 129 20.62 1.15 -9.94
C CYS A 129 19.86 1.76 -8.75
N GLN A 130 19.05 2.79 -8.98
CA GLN A 130 18.11 3.27 -7.98
C GLN A 130 17.14 2.15 -7.61
N ILE A 131 16.83 2.05 -6.32
CA ILE A 131 15.84 1.12 -5.77
C ILE A 131 14.74 1.96 -5.12
N ALA A 132 13.50 1.62 -5.43
CA ALA A 132 12.31 2.11 -4.76
C ALA A 132 11.55 0.93 -4.16
N ASN A 133 11.14 1.08 -2.91
CA ASN A 133 10.46 0.05 -2.15
C ASN A 133 9.01 0.47 -1.92
N THR A 134 8.07 -0.42 -2.25
CA THR A 134 6.64 -0.14 -2.13
C THR A 134 5.99 -1.15 -1.21
N GLY A 135 4.83 -0.80 -0.65
CA GLY A 135 4.03 -1.70 0.16
C GLY A 135 3.47 -2.91 -0.59
N PRO A 136 2.67 -3.76 0.10
CA PRO A 136 2.06 -4.98 -0.45
C PRO A 136 0.88 -4.72 -1.40
N GLY A 137 0.63 -3.46 -1.77
CA GLY A 137 -0.39 -3.06 -2.73
C GLY A 137 -0.11 -3.51 -4.17
N PRO A 138 -0.93 -3.06 -5.13
CA PRO A 138 -0.65 -3.27 -6.55
C PRO A 138 0.70 -2.67 -6.94
N ILE A 139 1.34 -3.21 -7.99
CA ILE A 139 2.57 -2.63 -8.53
C ILE A 139 2.24 -1.21 -9.05
N PRO A 140 2.91 -0.15 -8.55
CA PRO A 140 2.66 1.21 -9.00
C PRO A 140 3.10 1.43 -10.45
N LYS A 141 2.64 2.54 -11.04
CA LYS A 141 3.16 3.00 -12.33
C LYS A 141 4.64 3.36 -12.16
N VAL A 142 5.48 2.93 -13.08
CA VAL A 142 6.93 3.21 -13.03
C VAL A 142 7.31 4.09 -14.20
N PHE A 143 7.95 5.22 -13.91
CA PHE A 143 8.58 6.09 -14.90
C PHE A 143 10.08 6.08 -14.71
N VAL A 144 10.81 5.92 -15.79
CA VAL A 144 12.26 6.05 -15.83
C VAL A 144 12.58 7.36 -16.53
N SER A 145 13.45 8.17 -15.94
CA SER A 145 13.89 9.42 -16.55
C SER A 145 14.49 9.17 -17.92
N GLU A 146 14.03 9.91 -18.93
CA GLU A 146 14.52 9.83 -20.32
C GLU A 146 16.03 10.12 -20.43
N LYS A 147 16.60 10.79 -19.43
CA LYS A 147 18.03 11.11 -19.36
C LYS A 147 18.91 9.90 -19.02
N LEU A 148 18.32 8.81 -18.54
CA LEU A 148 19.05 7.60 -18.18
C LEU A 148 19.27 6.70 -19.40
N PRO A 149 20.38 5.96 -19.45
CA PRO A 149 20.54 4.93 -20.47
C PRO A 149 19.39 3.93 -20.38
N LYS A 150 18.88 3.47 -21.54
CA LYS A 150 17.84 2.44 -21.59
C LYS A 150 18.33 1.20 -20.84
N GLN A 151 17.76 0.99 -19.65
CA GLN A 151 18.03 -0.12 -18.76
C GLN A 151 16.72 -0.88 -18.52
N GLN A 152 16.84 -2.12 -18.08
CA GLN A 152 15.68 -2.89 -17.69
C GLN A 152 15.16 -2.38 -16.34
N VAL A 153 13.86 -2.06 -16.25
CA VAL A 153 13.20 -1.99 -14.95
C VAL A 153 12.98 -3.40 -14.44
N VAL A 154 13.50 -3.70 -13.26
CA VAL A 154 13.29 -4.98 -12.59
C VAL A 154 12.37 -4.75 -11.40
N ILE A 155 11.32 -5.55 -11.32
CA ILE A 155 10.38 -5.55 -10.20
C ILE A 155 10.49 -6.90 -9.52
N THR A 156 10.92 -6.91 -8.25
CA THR A 156 11.14 -8.13 -7.47
C THR A 156 10.18 -8.13 -6.27
N PRO A 157 9.37 -9.18 -6.07
CA PRO A 157 8.56 -9.29 -4.86
C PRO A 157 9.45 -9.46 -3.64
N ARG A 158 9.13 -8.72 -2.58
CA ARG A 158 9.86 -8.70 -1.32
C ARG A 158 9.18 -9.57 -0.27
N TYR A 159 9.99 -10.36 0.42
CA TYR A 159 9.55 -11.26 1.47
C TYR A 159 10.39 -11.10 2.73
N ASN A 160 9.79 -11.30 3.90
CA ASN A 160 10.55 -11.40 5.14
C ASN A 160 11.16 -12.80 5.34
N SER A 161 11.89 -13.00 6.45
CA SER A 161 12.53 -14.28 6.81
C SER A 161 11.55 -15.44 7.02
N LYS A 162 10.27 -15.13 7.29
CA LYS A 162 9.17 -16.09 7.42
C LYS A 162 8.42 -16.34 6.10
N CYS A 163 8.90 -15.74 5.01
CA CYS A 163 8.28 -15.80 3.70
C CYS A 163 6.84 -15.28 3.71
N GLU A 164 6.63 -14.17 4.40
CA GLU A 164 5.44 -13.32 4.31
C GLU A 164 5.75 -12.18 3.33
N PHE A 165 4.79 -11.88 2.45
CA PHE A 165 4.93 -10.84 1.43
C PHE A 165 4.92 -9.45 2.06
N LEU A 166 5.90 -8.61 1.70
CA LEU A 166 6.06 -7.26 2.22
C LEU A 166 5.72 -6.17 1.21
N GLY A 167 5.84 -6.47 -0.09
CA GLY A 167 5.70 -5.48 -1.16
C GLY A 167 6.66 -5.70 -2.32
N TRP A 168 7.01 -4.63 -3.03
CA TRP A 168 7.81 -4.70 -4.25
C TRP A 168 9.11 -3.92 -4.11
N GLU A 169 10.20 -4.49 -4.61
CA GLU A 169 11.43 -3.77 -4.94
C GLU A 169 11.34 -3.41 -6.43
N ILE A 170 11.44 -2.12 -6.76
CA ILE A 170 11.42 -1.63 -8.13
C ILE A 170 12.77 -0.95 -8.39
N ARG A 171 13.49 -1.39 -9.41
CA ARG A 171 14.84 -0.89 -9.68
C ARG A 171 15.13 -0.66 -11.15
N ASN A 172 15.97 0.34 -11.43
CA ASN A 172 16.43 0.68 -12.77
C ASN A 172 17.78 0.02 -13.05
N GLY A 173 17.76 -1.17 -13.65
CA GLY A 173 18.93 -1.98 -13.95
C GLY A 173 18.97 -3.32 -13.20
N SER A 174 19.59 -4.33 -13.82
CA SER A 174 19.67 -5.68 -13.27
C SER A 174 20.91 -5.92 -12.40
N ILE A 175 20.97 -7.06 -11.69
CA ILE A 175 22.17 -7.43 -10.91
C ILE A 175 23.35 -7.69 -11.86
N GLU A 176 23.06 -8.34 -12.98
CA GLU A 176 24.00 -8.66 -14.05
C GLU A 176 24.59 -7.38 -14.67
N GLN A 177 23.87 -6.26 -14.61
CA GLN A 177 24.31 -4.94 -15.07
C GLN A 177 25.04 -4.11 -13.99
N GLY A 178 25.31 -4.71 -12.83
CA GLY A 178 26.07 -4.12 -11.72
C GLY A 178 25.22 -3.56 -10.58
N CYS A 179 23.89 -3.69 -10.61
CA CYS A 179 23.00 -3.21 -9.54
C CYS A 179 22.95 -4.21 -8.38
N ILE A 180 24.07 -4.33 -7.67
CA ILE A 180 24.30 -5.34 -6.62
C ILE A 180 23.42 -5.17 -5.37
N LYS A 181 22.90 -3.97 -5.11
CA LYS A 181 22.04 -3.70 -3.93
C LYS A 181 20.76 -4.56 -3.92
N GLY A 182 20.20 -4.91 -5.09
CA GLY A 182 19.02 -5.78 -5.18
C GLY A 182 19.31 -7.28 -4.98
N LYS A 183 20.57 -7.66 -4.72
CA LYS A 183 20.97 -9.07 -4.60
C LYS A 183 20.37 -9.74 -3.37
N ASP A 184 20.22 -9.01 -2.27
CA ASP A 184 19.69 -9.57 -1.03
C ASP A 184 18.20 -9.87 -1.13
N VAL A 185 17.43 -8.98 -1.75
CA VAL A 185 16.01 -9.21 -2.06
C VAL A 185 15.85 -10.43 -2.98
N LEU A 186 16.66 -10.53 -4.06
CA LEU A 186 16.59 -11.69 -4.95
C LEU A 186 16.95 -13.00 -4.25
N ASN A 187 17.96 -12.99 -3.39
CA ASN A 187 18.36 -14.17 -2.62
C ASN A 187 17.27 -14.59 -1.64
N GLN A 188 16.63 -13.64 -0.98
CA GLN A 188 15.53 -13.90 -0.06
C GLN A 188 14.32 -14.49 -0.80
N LEU A 189 14.02 -13.98 -2.00
CA LEU A 189 12.98 -14.53 -2.87
C LEU A 189 13.24 -16.00 -3.19
N LYS A 190 14.46 -16.33 -3.67
CA LYS A 190 14.87 -17.69 -4.00
C LYS A 190 14.72 -18.65 -2.81
N LYS A 191 15.23 -18.24 -1.64
CA LYS A 191 15.07 -19.01 -0.39
C LYS A 191 13.61 -19.27 -0.03
N CYS A 192 12.73 -18.30 -0.28
CA CYS A 192 11.30 -18.47 0.00
C CYS A 192 10.61 -19.39 -0.99
N PHE A 193 10.99 -19.40 -2.26
CA PHE A 193 10.45 -20.32 -3.27
C PHE A 193 10.90 -21.76 -3.08
N GLU A 194 12.10 -21.97 -2.54
CA GLU A 194 12.56 -23.30 -2.17
C GLU A 194 11.73 -23.89 -1.01
N LYS A 195 11.26 -23.04 -0.08
CA LYS A 195 10.50 -23.44 1.11
C LYS A 195 8.99 -23.56 0.88
N LYS A 196 8.43 -22.67 0.07
CA LYS A 196 7.01 -22.65 -0.29
C LYS A 196 6.93 -22.68 -1.81
N LYS A 197 6.22 -23.65 -2.39
CA LYS A 197 5.88 -23.57 -3.82
C LYS A 197 5.31 -22.18 -4.09
N PRO A 198 5.78 -21.47 -5.13
CA PRO A 198 5.31 -20.14 -5.41
C PRO A 198 3.77 -20.18 -5.53
N PRO A 199 3.05 -19.21 -4.95
CA PRO A 199 1.61 -19.12 -5.17
C PRO A 199 1.34 -19.18 -6.67
N LYS A 200 0.40 -20.03 -7.10
CA LYS A 200 -0.10 -19.98 -8.48
C LYS A 200 -0.87 -18.67 -8.63
N TYR A 201 -0.19 -17.61 -9.02
CA TYR A 201 -0.84 -16.44 -9.59
C TYR A 201 -1.23 -16.80 -11.02
N ASP A 202 -2.53 -16.81 -11.29
CA ASP A 202 -3.04 -16.88 -12.66
C ASP A 202 -2.50 -15.64 -13.40
N ASN A 203 -1.68 -15.91 -14.43
CA ASN A 203 -1.09 -14.99 -15.41
C ASN A 203 0.19 -14.21 -14.98
N ASP A 204 1.34 -14.60 -15.55
CA ASP A 204 2.45 -13.74 -16.04
C ASP A 204 3.19 -12.70 -15.17
N TYR A 205 3.00 -12.63 -13.84
CA TYR A 205 3.66 -11.57 -13.05
C TYR A 205 5.11 -11.83 -12.60
N TRP A 206 5.72 -12.98 -12.92
CA TRP A 206 6.94 -13.37 -12.20
C TRP A 206 8.21 -12.57 -12.53
N ILE A 207 8.29 -11.93 -13.70
CA ILE A 207 9.32 -10.93 -14.04
C ILE A 207 8.72 -10.04 -15.14
N ARG A 208 8.02 -8.94 -14.80
CA ARG A 208 7.77 -7.91 -15.82
C ARG A 208 9.07 -7.14 -16.05
N VAL A 209 9.78 -7.56 -17.08
CA VAL A 209 10.76 -6.75 -17.78
C VAL A 209 9.99 -5.66 -18.50
N LEU A 210 9.73 -4.54 -17.82
CA LEU A 210 9.24 -3.36 -18.51
C LEU A 210 10.46 -2.74 -19.19
N PHE A 211 10.68 -3.13 -20.46
CA PHE A 211 11.45 -2.29 -21.36
C PHE A 211 10.69 -0.98 -21.50
N GLY A 212 11.39 0.14 -21.33
CA GLY A 212 10.81 1.48 -21.48
C GLY A 212 9.88 1.50 -22.69
N ILE A 213 8.59 1.66 -22.43
CA ILE A 213 7.57 1.77 -23.46
C ILE A 213 7.69 3.21 -23.95
N ASP A 214 8.12 3.36 -25.20
CA ASP A 214 8.04 4.60 -25.98
C ASP A 214 6.56 5.00 -26.17
#